data_AF-A0A947C8I6-F1
#
_entry.id   AF-A0A947C8I6-F1
#
_cell.length_a   1.000
_cell.length_b   1.000
_cell.length_c   1.000
_cell.angle_alpha   90.00
_cell.angle_beta   90.00
_cell.angle_gamma   90.00
#
_symmetry.space_group_name_H-M   'P 1'
#
loop_
_entity.id
_entity.type
_entity.pdbx_description
1 polymer ?
#
loop_
_entity_poly.entity_id
_entity_poly.type
_entity_poly.pdbx_seq_one_letter_code
_entity_poly.pdbx_strand_id
1 'polypeptide(L)'
;MAASLIAVFGLPTSGTAQECAEKGNQFTRGADVELSYAARRDDPQPKEKRYARAIEGLEPALTDEDPLPRAFLLAGTAFLGLRDYAGADSMLNKLAAADPACGDLVNELRFNAWVPLYNRGINSLRAEDLDAALAAFLQSNVIYEDARSLTNAANIYQQRSDNETAMQLYARALEVGGEPEMVRAASINMAELLRQAGRDEEALAIYSDYADANPDDVLGLLNYAVALMDAGDPDAAEQMFTELLARDDLSFRQWSQVGIGLYRAQDFAQAALAFERAHEMNPLNKETMENLANTYYQAERYEELIPVAGELVERYPFESVNYNLLANAHRELEDADAALAVLERRDGLTYEFLRSQLAAVSEGVYSVEGQVMNKSAAPGMEVNVPVDLLGEDGHVVMTEQLMITLPAEGEASSFLLQFQIEEPVSGFQYNQGGSLSDS
;
A
#
# COMPACT_ATOMS: atom_id res chain seq x y z
N MET A 1 47.61 -10.49 11.20
CA MET A 1 46.92 -9.23 11.57
C MET A 1 45.74 -9.01 10.63
N ALA A 2 44.72 -9.87 10.68
CA ALA A 2 43.47 -9.70 9.92
C ALA A 2 42.38 -8.96 10.73
N ALA A 3 42.58 -8.80 12.04
CA ALA A 3 41.58 -8.27 12.96
C ALA A 3 41.43 -6.72 13.00
N SER A 4 42.15 -5.97 12.15
CA SER A 4 42.23 -4.50 12.30
C SER A 4 41.42 -3.67 11.30
N LEU A 5 40.89 -4.26 10.22
CA LEU A 5 39.98 -3.58 9.28
C LEU A 5 38.51 -3.67 9.70
N ILE A 6 38.16 -4.69 10.48
CA ILE A 6 36.81 -4.98 10.99
C ILE A 6 36.32 -3.87 11.95
N ALA A 7 37.24 -3.13 12.56
CA ALA A 7 36.94 -2.07 13.54
C ALA A 7 36.52 -0.72 12.92
N VAL A 8 36.67 -0.52 11.60
CA VAL A 8 36.31 0.77 10.96
C VAL A 8 34.79 0.94 10.84
N PHE A 9 34.05 -0.18 10.77
CA PHE A 9 32.58 -0.19 10.60
C PHE A 9 31.82 -0.97 11.69
N GLY A 10 32.50 -1.52 12.70
CA GLY A 10 31.84 -2.23 13.81
C GLY A 10 31.23 -3.59 13.42
N LEU A 11 31.91 -4.36 12.57
CA LEU A 11 31.38 -5.62 12.03
C LEU A 11 31.49 -6.78 13.05
N PRO A 12 30.47 -7.65 13.20
CA PRO A 12 30.58 -8.88 13.98
C PRO A 12 31.50 -9.88 13.26
N THR A 13 32.31 -10.61 14.04
CA THR A 13 33.20 -11.65 13.51
C THR A 13 32.40 -12.94 13.29
N SER A 14 31.72 -13.07 12.16
CA SER A 14 31.37 -14.40 11.65
C SER A 14 32.66 -15.03 11.09
N GLY A 15 32.88 -16.31 11.40
CA GLY A 15 34.15 -17.02 11.17
C GLY A 15 34.54 -17.28 9.71
N THR A 16 33.97 -16.56 8.74
CA THR A 16 34.22 -16.72 7.30
C THR A 16 35.07 -15.60 6.68
N ALA A 17 35.18 -14.42 7.32
CA ALA A 17 35.99 -13.32 6.80
C ALA A 17 37.52 -13.54 6.87
N GLN A 18 37.97 -14.71 7.34
CA GLN A 18 39.35 -14.93 7.73
C GLN A 18 40.28 -15.33 6.57
N GLU A 19 39.76 -15.66 5.37
CA GLU A 19 40.56 -16.18 4.24
C GLU A 19 40.58 -15.28 2.98
N CYS A 20 39.92 -14.12 2.99
CA CYS A 20 39.87 -13.20 1.83
C CYS A 20 41.08 -12.24 1.79
N ALA A 21 41.68 -12.03 0.62
CA ALA A 21 42.65 -10.97 0.36
C ALA A 21 43.85 -10.92 1.35
N GLU A 22 44.41 -12.08 1.69
CA GLU A 22 45.44 -12.19 2.72
C GLU A 22 46.81 -11.65 2.30
N LYS A 23 47.18 -11.84 1.03
CA LYS A 23 48.52 -11.48 0.51
C LYS A 23 48.66 -9.96 0.41
N GLY A 24 49.78 -9.43 0.93
CA GLY A 24 50.07 -8.00 0.94
C GLY A 24 51.52 -7.67 0.61
N ASN A 25 51.74 -6.46 0.12
CA ASN A 25 53.05 -5.90 -0.20
C ASN A 25 53.30 -4.61 0.62
N GLN A 26 54.35 -3.85 0.29
CA GLN A 26 54.67 -2.61 1.01
C GLN A 26 53.59 -1.54 0.85
N PHE A 27 52.92 -1.48 -0.31
CA PHE A 27 51.90 -0.49 -0.63
C PHE A 27 50.60 -0.78 0.13
N THR A 28 50.15 -2.05 0.15
CA THR A 28 48.97 -2.45 0.94
C THR A 28 49.20 -2.25 2.44
N ARG A 29 50.42 -2.49 2.94
CA ARG A 29 50.78 -2.19 4.35
C ARG A 29 50.75 -0.69 4.65
N GLY A 30 51.19 0.15 3.72
CA GLY A 30 51.11 1.61 3.86
C GLY A 30 49.65 2.09 3.94
N ALA A 31 48.79 1.57 3.08
CA ALA A 31 47.37 1.88 3.08
C ALA A 31 46.65 1.38 4.34
N ASP A 32 46.98 0.17 4.84
CA ASP A 32 46.47 -0.35 6.12
C ASP A 32 46.73 0.65 7.28
N VAL A 33 47.91 1.27 7.29
CA VAL A 33 48.29 2.27 8.29
C VAL A 33 47.45 3.54 8.16
N GLU A 34 47.27 4.06 6.94
CA GLU A 34 46.45 5.24 6.70
C GLU A 34 44.97 5.01 7.06
N LEU A 35 44.39 3.86 6.69
CA LEU A 35 43.03 3.47 7.06
C LEU A 35 42.87 3.29 8.57
N SER A 36 43.85 2.66 9.23
CA SER A 36 43.86 2.52 10.70
C SER A 36 43.89 3.89 11.41
N TYR A 37 44.60 4.87 10.84
CA TYR A 37 44.58 6.23 11.37
C TYR A 37 43.26 6.96 11.14
N ALA A 38 42.60 6.72 9.99
CA ALA A 38 41.26 7.27 9.72
C ALA A 38 40.23 6.74 10.72
N ALA A 39 40.27 5.44 11.03
CA ALA A 39 39.34 4.77 11.93
C ALA A 39 39.39 5.26 13.39
N ARG A 40 40.56 5.70 13.86
CA ARG A 40 40.79 6.08 15.27
C ARG A 40 40.50 7.56 15.59
N ARG A 41 40.05 8.35 14.62
CA ARG A 41 39.81 9.79 14.80
C ARG A 41 38.32 10.06 14.87
N ASP A 42 37.93 11.17 15.50
CA ASP A 42 36.52 11.63 15.53
C ASP A 42 36.27 12.77 14.53
N ASP A 43 37.29 13.57 14.20
CA ASP A 43 37.21 14.72 13.29
C ASP A 43 37.14 14.29 11.79
N PRO A 44 36.14 14.77 11.00
CA PRO A 44 35.96 14.41 9.58
C PRO A 44 37.08 14.86 8.62
N GLN A 45 37.57 16.09 8.71
CA GLN A 45 38.56 16.60 7.73
C GLN A 45 39.91 15.86 7.77
N PRO A 46 40.42 15.46 8.96
CA PRO A 46 41.59 14.61 9.04
C PRO A 46 41.37 13.17 8.57
N LYS A 47 40.11 12.68 8.42
CA LYS A 47 39.81 11.34 7.91
C LYS A 47 39.88 11.26 6.40
N GLU A 48 39.23 12.19 5.69
CA GLU A 48 39.21 12.20 4.22
C GLU A 48 40.63 12.27 3.63
N LYS A 49 41.50 13.09 4.22
CA LYS A 49 42.92 13.16 3.82
C LYS A 49 43.65 11.83 3.99
N ARG A 50 43.27 11.00 4.96
CA ARG A 50 43.86 9.67 5.19
C ARG A 50 43.35 8.67 4.17
N TYR A 51 42.06 8.69 3.87
CA TYR A 51 41.50 7.87 2.79
C TYR A 51 42.14 8.21 1.44
N ALA A 52 42.27 9.50 1.10
CA ALA A 52 42.93 9.93 -0.13
C ALA A 52 44.40 9.47 -0.22
N ARG A 53 45.16 9.58 0.88
CA ARG A 53 46.54 9.07 0.95
C ARG A 53 46.63 7.56 0.84
N ALA A 54 45.66 6.83 1.38
CA ALA A 54 45.61 5.38 1.22
C ALA A 54 45.46 5.02 -0.27
N ILE A 55 44.59 5.70 -1.01
CA ILE A 55 44.38 5.49 -2.45
C ILE A 55 45.64 5.85 -3.24
N GLU A 56 46.24 7.03 -2.98
CA GLU A 56 47.48 7.47 -3.63
C GLU A 56 48.62 6.46 -3.39
N GLY A 57 48.79 5.99 -2.15
CA GLY A 57 49.80 5.00 -1.80
C GLY A 57 49.56 3.60 -2.39
N LEU A 58 48.32 3.30 -2.82
CA LEU A 58 47.95 2.04 -3.48
C LEU A 58 48.16 2.07 -4.99
N GLU A 59 48.38 3.24 -5.62
CA GLU A 59 48.51 3.37 -7.07
C GLU A 59 49.50 2.34 -7.67
N PRO A 60 50.72 2.12 -7.13
CA PRO A 60 51.65 1.14 -7.68
C PRO A 60 51.15 -0.31 -7.57
N ALA A 61 50.32 -0.62 -6.59
CA ALA A 61 49.76 -1.97 -6.41
C ALA A 61 48.49 -2.20 -7.25
N LEU A 62 47.73 -1.14 -7.55
CA LEU A 62 46.53 -1.19 -8.39
C LEU A 62 46.86 -1.23 -9.89
N THR A 63 48.05 -0.77 -10.26
CA THR A 63 48.53 -0.70 -11.66
C THR A 63 49.58 -1.76 -11.99
N ASP A 64 49.85 -2.70 -11.08
CA ASP A 64 50.71 -3.86 -11.31
C ASP A 64 50.13 -4.78 -12.42
N GLU A 65 50.97 -5.63 -13.02
CA GLU A 65 50.51 -6.63 -14.00
C GLU A 65 49.62 -7.69 -13.35
N ASP A 66 49.85 -7.99 -12.07
CA ASP A 66 49.03 -8.91 -11.26
C ASP A 66 48.63 -8.22 -9.93
N PRO A 67 47.64 -7.31 -9.94
CA PRO A 67 47.24 -6.57 -8.76
C PRO A 67 46.74 -7.49 -7.65
N LEU A 68 47.26 -7.28 -6.43
CA LEU A 68 46.84 -8.06 -5.27
C LEU A 68 45.36 -7.77 -4.93
N PRO A 69 44.51 -8.78 -4.67
CA PRO A 69 43.13 -8.56 -4.21
C PRO A 69 43.03 -7.62 -3.00
N ARG A 70 44.02 -7.69 -2.10
CA ARG A 70 44.13 -6.79 -0.94
C ARG A 70 44.22 -5.32 -1.32
N ALA A 71 44.84 -4.96 -2.45
CA ALA A 71 44.88 -3.58 -2.90
C ALA A 71 43.48 -3.07 -3.28
N PHE A 72 42.67 -3.89 -3.95
CA PHE A 72 41.28 -3.55 -4.28
C PHE A 72 40.41 -3.40 -3.02
N LEU A 73 40.56 -4.30 -2.03
CA LEU A 73 39.83 -4.20 -0.76
C LEU A 73 40.13 -2.88 -0.03
N LEU A 74 41.41 -2.52 0.09
CA LEU A 74 41.82 -1.30 0.79
C LEU A 74 41.41 -0.04 0.03
N ALA A 75 41.53 -0.04 -1.30
CA ALA A 75 41.08 1.06 -2.14
C ALA A 75 39.55 1.24 -2.06
N GLY A 76 38.78 0.16 -2.18
CA GLY A 76 37.32 0.19 -2.04
C GLY A 76 36.88 0.73 -0.68
N THR A 77 37.53 0.29 0.40
CA THR A 77 37.30 0.81 1.75
C THR A 77 37.61 2.31 1.86
N ALA A 78 38.71 2.77 1.26
CA ALA A 78 39.06 4.18 1.24
C ALA A 78 38.06 5.03 0.44
N PHE A 79 37.62 4.55 -0.72
CA PHE A 79 36.59 5.22 -1.53
C PHE A 79 35.24 5.30 -0.79
N LEU A 80 34.82 4.24 -0.09
CA LEU A 80 33.65 4.29 0.80
C LEU A 80 33.80 5.35 1.88
N GLY A 81 34.99 5.46 2.48
CA GLY A 81 35.30 6.50 3.47
C GLY A 81 35.24 7.93 2.91
N LEU A 82 35.54 8.11 1.62
CA LEU A 82 35.40 9.38 0.89
C LEU A 82 33.98 9.63 0.35
N ARG A 83 33.06 8.65 0.49
CA ARG A 83 31.73 8.66 -0.15
C ARG A 83 31.79 8.73 -1.67
N ASP A 84 32.89 8.26 -2.26
CA ASP A 84 33.01 8.05 -3.69
C ASP A 84 32.52 6.63 -4.02
N TYR A 85 31.20 6.51 -4.14
CA TYR A 85 30.55 5.21 -4.31
C TYR A 85 30.85 4.55 -5.67
N ALA A 86 31.11 5.35 -6.71
CA ALA A 86 31.50 4.82 -8.02
C ALA A 86 32.93 4.25 -7.98
N GLY A 87 33.86 4.95 -7.33
CA GLY A 87 35.21 4.43 -7.08
C GLY A 87 35.18 3.17 -6.21
N ALA A 88 34.35 3.17 -5.16
CA ALA A 88 34.17 2.01 -4.29
C ALA A 88 33.60 0.80 -5.04
N ASP A 89 32.51 0.98 -5.79
CA ASP A 89 31.90 -0.07 -6.62
C ASP A 89 32.92 -0.69 -7.58
N SER A 90 33.69 0.15 -8.29
CA SER A 90 34.72 -0.32 -9.21
C SER A 90 35.75 -1.21 -8.52
N MET A 91 36.24 -0.81 -7.33
CA MET A 91 37.22 -1.59 -6.59
C MET A 91 36.64 -2.87 -6.00
N LEU A 92 35.41 -2.83 -5.49
CA LEU A 92 34.74 -4.00 -4.93
C LEU A 92 34.40 -5.04 -6.01
N ASN A 93 34.02 -4.60 -7.22
CA ASN A 93 33.86 -5.48 -8.38
C ASN A 93 35.18 -6.17 -8.77
N LYS A 94 36.28 -5.42 -8.79
CA LYS A 94 37.62 -5.99 -9.04
C LYS A 94 38.05 -6.97 -7.94
N LEU A 95 37.73 -6.68 -6.69
CA LEU A 95 37.98 -7.57 -5.56
C LEU A 95 37.24 -8.91 -5.74
N ALA A 96 35.92 -8.86 -5.96
CA ALA A 96 35.11 -10.06 -6.14
C ALA A 96 35.57 -10.91 -7.33
N ALA A 97 36.02 -10.27 -8.41
CA ALA A 97 36.56 -10.96 -9.58
C ALA A 97 37.95 -11.57 -9.34
N ALA A 98 38.83 -10.89 -8.61
CA ALA A 98 40.20 -11.33 -8.36
C ALA A 98 40.29 -12.39 -7.24
N ASP A 99 39.36 -12.37 -6.29
CA ASP A 99 39.29 -13.32 -5.18
C ASP A 99 37.81 -13.61 -4.82
N PRO A 100 37.18 -14.62 -5.45
CA PRO A 100 35.78 -14.95 -5.20
C PRO A 100 35.46 -15.33 -3.75
N ALA A 101 36.45 -15.74 -2.95
CA ALA A 101 36.26 -15.98 -1.52
C ALA A 101 35.89 -14.71 -0.74
N CYS A 102 36.12 -13.53 -1.33
CA CYS A 102 35.72 -12.24 -0.79
C CYS A 102 34.26 -11.86 -1.05
N GLY A 103 33.46 -12.70 -1.71
CA GLY A 103 32.08 -12.37 -2.12
C GLY A 103 31.20 -11.89 -0.96
N ASP A 104 31.16 -12.62 0.15
CA ASP A 104 30.36 -12.26 1.33
C ASP A 104 30.79 -10.92 1.92
N LEU A 105 32.11 -10.68 2.01
CA LEU A 105 32.66 -9.41 2.50
C LEU A 105 32.31 -8.25 1.57
N VAL A 106 32.38 -8.45 0.24
CA VAL A 106 31.99 -7.43 -0.73
C VAL A 106 30.51 -7.07 -0.56
N ASN A 107 29.64 -8.07 -0.43
CA ASN A 107 28.22 -7.85 -0.22
C ASN A 107 27.95 -7.10 1.09
N GLU A 108 28.64 -7.48 2.18
CA GLU A 108 28.54 -6.80 3.48
C GLU A 108 28.98 -5.34 3.39
N LEU A 109 30.11 -5.04 2.72
CA LEU A 109 30.61 -3.68 2.54
C LEU A 109 29.64 -2.82 1.72
N ARG A 110 29.07 -3.39 0.65
CA ARG A 110 28.07 -2.72 -0.19
C ARG A 110 26.79 -2.42 0.58
N PHE A 111 26.25 -3.42 1.28
CA PHE A 111 25.05 -3.26 2.08
C PHE A 111 25.23 -2.22 3.20
N ASN A 112 26.36 -2.25 3.91
CA ASN A 112 26.66 -1.27 4.96
C ASN A 112 26.80 0.16 4.41
N ALA A 113 27.29 0.33 3.18
CA ALA A 113 27.33 1.63 2.51
C ALA A 113 25.93 2.09 2.05
N TRP A 114 25.08 1.14 1.64
CA TRP A 114 23.71 1.39 1.19
C TRP A 114 22.79 1.88 2.31
N VAL A 115 22.81 1.24 3.49
CA VAL A 115 21.91 1.57 4.62
C VAL A 115 21.84 3.07 4.94
N PRO A 116 22.96 3.80 5.17
CA PRO A 116 22.91 5.22 5.50
C PRO A 116 22.47 6.10 4.31
N LEU A 117 22.68 5.67 3.06
CA LEU A 117 22.20 6.38 1.87
C LEU A 117 20.69 6.21 1.71
N TYR A 118 20.20 4.98 1.82
CA TYR A 118 18.77 4.69 1.79
C TYR A 118 18.02 5.45 2.89
N ASN A 119 18.52 5.40 4.13
CA ASN A 119 17.93 6.14 5.25
C ASN A 119 17.96 7.67 5.02
N ARG A 120 18.99 8.21 4.37
CA ARG A 120 19.00 9.62 3.97
C ARG A 120 17.88 9.91 2.96
N GLY A 121 17.72 9.04 1.96
CA GLY A 121 16.64 9.15 0.98
C GLY A 121 15.26 9.19 1.63
N ILE A 122 14.99 8.24 2.55
CA ILE A 122 13.73 8.18 3.30
C ILE A 122 13.51 9.44 4.16
N ASN A 123 14.54 9.93 4.83
CA ASN A 123 14.43 11.14 5.64
C ASN A 123 14.18 12.40 4.78
N SER A 124 14.80 12.48 3.61
CA SER A 124 14.55 13.56 2.65
C SER A 124 13.14 13.50 2.06
N LEU A 125 12.61 12.30 1.76
CA LEU A 125 11.22 12.13 1.33
C LEU A 125 10.23 12.65 2.38
N ARG A 126 10.43 12.31 3.67
CA ARG A 126 9.60 12.81 4.78
C ARG A 126 9.68 14.32 4.96
N ALA A 127 10.78 14.93 4.52
CA ALA A 127 10.97 16.38 4.51
C ALA A 127 10.49 17.04 3.21
N GLU A 128 9.85 16.27 2.30
CA GLU A 128 9.41 16.69 0.97
C GLU A 128 10.53 17.23 0.06
N ASP A 129 11.79 16.94 0.40
CA ASP A 129 12.96 17.28 -0.42
C ASP A 129 13.21 16.17 -1.44
N LEU A 130 12.44 16.22 -2.54
CA LEU A 130 12.48 15.21 -3.60
C LEU A 130 13.84 15.16 -4.31
N ASP A 131 14.58 16.27 -4.39
CA ASP A 131 15.90 16.31 -5.03
C ASP A 131 16.97 15.61 -4.18
N ALA A 132 17.01 15.91 -2.88
CA ALA A 132 17.93 15.22 -1.97
C ALA A 132 17.59 13.74 -1.83
N ALA A 133 16.28 13.41 -1.78
CA ALA A 133 15.81 12.03 -1.75
C ALA A 133 16.27 11.25 -2.99
N LEU A 134 16.00 11.79 -4.18
CA LEU A 134 16.37 11.16 -5.44
C LEU A 134 17.89 10.96 -5.54
N ALA A 135 18.68 11.99 -5.20
CA ALA A 135 20.13 11.89 -5.21
C ALA A 135 20.64 10.77 -4.27
N ALA A 136 20.05 10.65 -3.08
CA ALA A 136 20.43 9.62 -2.12
C ALA A 136 20.06 8.19 -2.60
N PHE A 137 18.87 8.00 -3.17
CA PHE A 137 18.47 6.69 -3.72
C PHE A 137 19.32 6.29 -4.92
N LEU A 138 19.58 7.20 -5.87
CA LEU A 138 20.45 6.93 -7.01
C LEU A 138 21.88 6.59 -6.56
N GLN A 139 22.45 7.33 -5.59
CA GLN A 139 23.76 6.99 -5.02
C GLN A 139 23.77 5.63 -4.32
N SER A 140 22.69 5.27 -3.62
CA SER A 140 22.59 3.97 -2.96
C SER A 140 22.62 2.82 -3.98
N ASN A 141 21.94 2.98 -5.11
CA ASN A 141 21.91 1.99 -6.19
C ASN A 141 23.24 1.85 -6.94
N VAL A 142 24.11 2.87 -6.91
CA VAL A 142 25.48 2.75 -7.47
C VAL A 142 26.31 1.72 -6.69
N ILE A 143 26.14 1.64 -5.37
CA ILE A 143 26.95 0.76 -4.52
C ILE A 143 26.26 -0.57 -4.19
N TYR A 144 24.94 -0.59 -4.13
CA TYR A 144 24.15 -1.78 -3.87
C TYR A 144 22.78 -1.58 -4.48
N GLU A 145 22.53 -2.26 -5.59
CA GLU A 145 21.21 -2.23 -6.21
C GLU A 145 20.22 -2.97 -5.32
N ASP A 146 19.14 -2.28 -4.95
CA ASP A 146 18.10 -2.80 -4.09
C ASP A 146 16.75 -2.30 -4.59
N ALA A 147 15.78 -3.20 -4.70
CA ALA A 147 14.45 -2.85 -5.20
C ALA A 147 13.83 -1.68 -4.43
N ARG A 148 14.07 -1.54 -3.11
CA ARG A 148 13.52 -0.43 -2.33
C ARG A 148 14.06 0.92 -2.78
N SER A 149 15.36 1.02 -3.03
CA SER A 149 15.98 2.25 -3.52
C SER A 149 15.56 2.56 -4.95
N LEU A 150 15.49 1.54 -5.82
CA LEU A 150 15.05 1.67 -7.21
C LEU A 150 13.59 2.13 -7.30
N THR A 151 12.67 1.47 -6.60
CA THR A 151 11.24 1.83 -6.57
C THR A 151 11.02 3.22 -5.99
N ASN A 152 11.73 3.62 -4.93
CA ASN A 152 11.60 4.98 -4.40
C ASN A 152 12.11 6.05 -5.38
N ALA A 153 13.22 5.79 -6.10
CA ALA A 153 13.67 6.70 -7.15
C ALA A 153 12.65 6.77 -8.31
N ALA A 154 12.09 5.63 -8.72
CA ALA A 154 11.07 5.53 -9.75
C ALA A 154 9.81 6.33 -9.39
N ASN A 155 9.31 6.20 -8.16
CA ASN A 155 8.18 6.97 -7.63
C ASN A 155 8.43 8.49 -7.75
N ILE A 156 9.65 8.96 -7.45
CA ILE A 156 10.00 10.39 -7.57
C ILE A 156 10.00 10.83 -9.04
N TYR A 157 10.54 10.03 -9.97
CA TYR A 157 10.50 10.33 -11.39
C TYR A 157 9.06 10.37 -11.93
N GLN A 158 8.21 9.44 -11.50
CA GLN A 158 6.79 9.42 -11.82
C GLN A 158 6.09 10.70 -11.32
N GLN A 159 6.36 11.15 -10.09
CA GLN A 159 5.81 12.40 -9.56
C GLN A 159 6.25 13.62 -10.38
N ARG A 160 7.44 13.56 -11.02
CA ARG A 160 7.94 14.57 -11.96
C ARG A 160 7.43 14.40 -13.39
N SER A 161 6.53 13.43 -13.63
CA SER A 161 6.02 13.05 -14.95
C SER A 161 7.08 12.53 -15.93
N ASP A 162 8.25 12.11 -15.43
CA ASP A 162 9.28 11.41 -16.20
C ASP A 162 9.00 9.90 -16.16
N ASN A 163 7.90 9.52 -16.83
CA ASN A 163 7.37 8.15 -16.78
C ASN A 163 8.31 7.15 -17.44
N GLU A 164 9.10 7.57 -18.44
CA GLU A 164 10.07 6.71 -19.12
C GLU A 164 11.18 6.28 -18.16
N THR A 165 11.78 7.23 -17.44
CA THR A 165 12.81 6.92 -16.45
C THR A 165 12.24 6.11 -15.28
N ALA A 166 11.01 6.42 -14.84
CA ALA A 166 10.33 5.66 -13.81
C ALA A 166 10.13 4.19 -14.22
N MET A 167 9.63 3.93 -15.44
CA MET A 167 9.46 2.57 -15.96
C MET A 167 10.77 1.79 -16.02
N GLN A 168 11.88 2.42 -16.43
CA GLN A 168 13.20 1.78 -16.45
C GLN A 168 13.68 1.38 -15.04
N LEU A 169 13.44 2.23 -14.05
CA LEU A 169 13.81 1.96 -12.66
C LEU A 169 12.92 0.90 -12.02
N TYR A 170 11.61 0.88 -12.31
CA TYR A 170 10.73 -0.20 -11.85
C TYR A 170 11.14 -1.54 -12.50
N ALA A 171 11.38 -1.57 -13.82
CA ALA A 171 11.85 -2.77 -14.49
C ALA A 171 13.13 -3.30 -13.84
N ARG A 172 14.08 -2.41 -13.52
CA ARG A 172 15.29 -2.80 -12.80
C ARG A 172 15.00 -3.30 -11.38
N ALA A 173 14.05 -2.70 -10.66
CA ALA A 173 13.64 -3.17 -9.34
C ALA A 173 13.06 -4.60 -9.39
N LEU A 174 12.27 -4.91 -10.43
CA LEU A 174 11.70 -6.24 -10.64
C LEU A 174 12.79 -7.27 -11.00
N GLU A 175 13.77 -6.90 -11.82
CA GLU A 175 14.92 -7.77 -12.13
C GLU A 175 15.79 -8.08 -10.92
N VAL A 176 16.04 -7.08 -10.05
CA VAL A 176 16.83 -7.25 -8.83
C VAL A 176 16.07 -8.09 -7.79
N GLY A 177 14.75 -7.96 -7.75
CA GLY A 177 13.89 -8.64 -6.79
C GLY A 177 14.07 -8.13 -5.36
N GLY A 178 13.43 -8.80 -4.41
CA GLY A 178 13.48 -8.42 -3.00
C GLY A 178 12.26 -8.92 -2.24
N GLU A 179 11.92 -8.22 -1.15
CA GLU A 179 10.72 -8.52 -0.37
C GLU A 179 9.45 -8.42 -1.24
N PRO A 180 8.50 -9.38 -1.11
CA PRO A 180 7.31 -9.44 -1.97
C PRO A 180 6.54 -8.12 -2.02
N GLU A 181 6.39 -7.42 -0.89
CA GLU A 181 5.71 -6.12 -0.84
C GLU A 181 6.34 -5.07 -1.75
N MET A 182 7.68 -5.03 -1.83
CA MET A 182 8.39 -4.06 -2.65
C MET A 182 8.30 -4.42 -4.14
N VAL A 183 8.43 -5.70 -4.46
CA VAL A 183 8.26 -6.21 -5.83
C VAL A 183 6.82 -5.95 -6.30
N ARG A 184 5.81 -6.18 -5.44
CA ARG A 184 4.40 -5.86 -5.72
C ARG A 184 4.21 -4.39 -6.08
N ALA A 185 4.74 -3.50 -5.25
CA ALA A 185 4.61 -2.06 -5.46
C ALA A 185 5.24 -1.63 -6.79
N ALA A 186 6.42 -2.16 -7.13
CA ALA A 186 7.07 -1.91 -8.41
C ALA A 186 6.25 -2.45 -9.59
N SER A 187 5.71 -3.68 -9.49
CA SER A 187 4.85 -4.28 -10.52
C SER A 187 3.59 -3.45 -10.77
N ILE A 188 2.88 -3.07 -9.71
CA ILE A 188 1.66 -2.25 -9.82
C ILE A 188 1.97 -0.91 -10.48
N ASN A 189 2.99 -0.19 -9.98
CA ASN A 189 3.29 1.15 -10.49
C ASN A 189 3.79 1.11 -11.94
N MET A 190 4.58 0.10 -12.31
CA MET A 190 5.02 -0.09 -13.69
C MET A 190 3.85 -0.43 -14.61
N ALA A 191 3.00 -1.36 -14.22
CA ALA A 191 1.85 -1.76 -15.00
C ALA A 191 0.87 -0.60 -15.20
N GLU A 192 0.64 0.23 -14.18
CA GLU A 192 -0.18 1.42 -14.29
C GLU A 192 0.40 2.44 -15.29
N LEU A 193 1.72 2.69 -15.26
CA LEU A 193 2.37 3.55 -16.24
C LEU A 193 2.26 3.00 -17.67
N LEU A 194 2.35 1.68 -17.84
CA LEU A 194 2.14 1.02 -19.13
C LEU A 194 0.70 1.18 -19.62
N ARG A 195 -0.30 1.00 -18.75
CA ARG A 195 -1.71 1.23 -19.08
C ARG A 195 -1.98 2.68 -19.50
N GLN A 196 -1.44 3.65 -18.76
CA GLN A 196 -1.56 5.07 -19.12
C GLN A 196 -0.91 5.39 -20.46
N ALA A 197 0.11 4.63 -20.87
CA ALA A 197 0.73 4.71 -22.18
C ALA A 197 -0.01 3.91 -23.27
N GLY A 198 -1.14 3.27 -22.96
CA GLY A 198 -1.91 2.42 -23.87
C GLY A 198 -1.25 1.08 -24.19
N ARG A 199 -0.34 0.61 -23.35
CA ARG A 199 0.43 -0.64 -23.49
C ARG A 199 -0.14 -1.73 -22.58
N ASP A 200 -1.42 -2.01 -22.72
CA ASP A 200 -2.17 -2.89 -21.80
C ASP A 200 -1.64 -4.33 -21.79
N GLU A 201 -1.24 -4.87 -22.95
CA GLU A 201 -0.65 -6.23 -23.03
C GLU A 201 0.62 -6.37 -22.18
N GLU A 202 1.48 -5.35 -22.20
CA GLU A 202 2.71 -5.34 -21.40
C GLU A 202 2.41 -5.16 -19.92
N ALA A 203 1.41 -4.34 -19.58
CA ALA A 203 0.96 -4.18 -18.20
C ALA A 203 0.44 -5.51 -17.62
N LEU A 204 -0.37 -6.25 -18.39
CA LEU A 204 -0.88 -7.56 -17.98
C LEU A 204 0.23 -8.60 -17.86
N ALA A 205 1.27 -8.55 -18.71
CA ALA A 205 2.43 -9.42 -18.57
C ALA A 205 3.18 -9.19 -17.24
N ILE A 206 3.36 -7.92 -16.82
CA ILE A 206 3.98 -7.59 -15.52
C ILE A 206 3.17 -8.16 -14.36
N TYR A 207 1.84 -8.07 -14.41
CA TYR A 207 0.98 -8.64 -13.38
C TYR A 207 1.01 -10.18 -13.38
N SER A 208 0.98 -10.81 -14.55
CA SER A 208 1.07 -12.27 -14.69
C SER A 208 2.39 -12.79 -14.12
N ASP A 209 3.52 -12.22 -14.51
CA ASP A 209 4.84 -12.61 -14.02
C ASP A 209 4.94 -12.45 -12.49
N TYR A 210 4.35 -11.37 -11.95
CA TYR A 210 4.29 -11.14 -10.51
C TYR A 210 3.45 -12.21 -9.80
N ALA A 211 2.26 -12.52 -10.31
CA ALA A 211 1.34 -13.49 -9.76
C ALA A 211 1.94 -14.91 -9.77
N ASP A 212 2.60 -15.30 -10.86
CA ASP A 212 3.27 -16.60 -10.99
C ASP A 212 4.41 -16.76 -9.97
N ALA A 213 5.16 -15.69 -9.69
CA ALA A 213 6.22 -15.69 -8.71
C ALA A 213 5.71 -15.62 -7.25
N ASN A 214 4.51 -15.08 -7.03
CA ASN A 214 3.93 -14.82 -5.71
C ASN A 214 2.49 -15.34 -5.58
N PRO A 215 2.24 -16.66 -5.76
CA PRO A 215 0.89 -17.22 -5.80
C PRO A 215 0.13 -17.13 -4.46
N ASP A 216 0.82 -16.82 -3.36
CA ASP A 216 0.22 -16.65 -2.04
C ASP A 216 -0.08 -15.18 -1.69
N ASP A 217 0.36 -14.22 -2.51
CA ASP A 217 0.11 -12.81 -2.28
C ASP A 217 -1.26 -12.37 -2.82
N VAL A 218 -2.30 -12.57 -1.99
CA VAL A 218 -3.69 -12.23 -2.30
C VAL A 218 -3.87 -10.80 -2.82
N LEU A 219 -3.13 -9.82 -2.30
CA LEU A 219 -3.27 -8.43 -2.75
C LEU A 219 -2.74 -8.26 -4.19
N GLY A 220 -1.65 -8.92 -4.54
CA GLY A 220 -1.14 -8.93 -5.91
C GLY A 220 -2.08 -9.61 -6.89
N LEU A 221 -2.65 -10.76 -6.49
CA LEU A 221 -3.64 -11.49 -7.29
C LEU A 221 -4.91 -10.66 -7.53
N LEU A 222 -5.42 -9.97 -6.50
CA LEU A 222 -6.56 -9.07 -6.64
C LEU A 222 -6.28 -7.94 -7.64
N ASN A 223 -5.11 -7.30 -7.55
CA ASN A 223 -4.74 -6.24 -8.49
C ASN A 223 -4.61 -6.74 -9.92
N TYR A 224 -4.11 -7.96 -10.13
CA TYR A 224 -4.06 -8.57 -11.45
C TYR A 224 -5.47 -8.85 -12.01
N ALA A 225 -6.36 -9.45 -11.20
CA ALA A 225 -7.74 -9.71 -11.60
C ALA A 225 -8.50 -8.40 -11.95
N VAL A 226 -8.30 -7.34 -11.18
CA VAL A 226 -8.86 -6.01 -11.49
C VAL A 226 -8.27 -5.46 -12.80
N ALA A 227 -6.96 -5.60 -13.03
CA ALA A 227 -6.33 -5.16 -14.26
C ALA A 227 -6.86 -5.91 -15.50
N LEU A 228 -7.16 -7.21 -15.38
CA LEU A 228 -7.82 -8.02 -16.41
C LEU A 228 -9.22 -7.49 -16.73
N MET A 229 -10.04 -7.23 -15.69
CA MET A 229 -11.36 -6.59 -15.88
C MET A 229 -11.25 -5.27 -16.64
N ASP A 230 -10.33 -4.41 -16.22
CA ASP A 230 -10.16 -3.07 -16.81
C ASP A 230 -9.52 -3.12 -18.20
N ALA A 231 -8.88 -4.23 -18.58
CA ALA A 231 -8.37 -4.48 -19.93
C ALA A 231 -9.42 -5.11 -20.86
N GLY A 232 -10.62 -5.43 -20.35
CA GLY A 232 -11.70 -6.02 -21.12
C GLY A 232 -11.63 -7.54 -21.26
N ASP A 233 -10.95 -8.22 -20.35
CA ASP A 233 -10.95 -9.69 -20.24
C ASP A 233 -11.67 -10.14 -18.95
N PRO A 234 -13.01 -10.02 -18.90
CA PRO A 234 -13.79 -10.37 -17.72
C PRO A 234 -13.77 -11.87 -17.42
N ASP A 235 -13.63 -12.72 -18.43
CA ASP A 235 -13.62 -14.18 -18.26
C ASP A 235 -12.37 -14.63 -17.47
N ALA A 236 -11.18 -14.10 -17.82
CA ALA A 236 -9.96 -14.40 -17.08
C ALA A 236 -9.99 -13.82 -15.65
N ALA A 237 -10.54 -12.61 -15.49
CA ALA A 237 -10.69 -12.00 -14.17
C ALA A 237 -11.67 -12.77 -13.27
N GLU A 238 -12.80 -13.22 -13.81
CA GLU A 238 -13.77 -14.06 -13.10
C GLU A 238 -13.08 -15.31 -12.56
N GLN A 239 -12.32 -16.02 -13.41
CA GLN A 239 -11.58 -17.20 -12.98
C GLN A 239 -10.65 -16.90 -11.80
N MET A 240 -9.89 -15.80 -11.85
CA MET A 240 -9.02 -15.40 -10.75
C MET A 240 -9.79 -15.08 -9.46
N PHE A 241 -10.90 -14.35 -9.56
CA PHE A 241 -11.72 -14.06 -8.38
C PHE A 241 -12.35 -15.33 -7.80
N THR A 242 -12.78 -16.28 -8.63
CA THR A 242 -13.27 -17.59 -8.18
C THR A 242 -12.19 -18.40 -7.46
N GLU A 243 -10.95 -18.38 -7.95
CA GLU A 243 -9.83 -19.03 -7.27
C GLU A 243 -9.54 -18.38 -5.90
N LEU A 244 -9.61 -17.04 -5.82
CA LEU A 244 -9.49 -16.31 -4.56
C LEU A 244 -10.65 -16.61 -3.61
N LEU A 245 -11.87 -16.77 -4.12
CA LEU A 245 -13.06 -17.12 -3.35
C LEU A 245 -12.94 -18.47 -2.65
N ALA A 246 -12.10 -19.39 -3.16
CA ALA A 246 -11.88 -20.71 -2.58
C ALA A 246 -10.93 -20.71 -1.37
N ARG A 247 -10.25 -19.61 -1.09
CA ARG A 247 -9.32 -19.50 0.05
C ARG A 247 -10.08 -19.16 1.34
N ASP A 248 -9.53 -19.53 2.49
CA ASP A 248 -10.14 -19.33 3.81
C ASP A 248 -9.42 -18.27 4.66
N ASP A 249 -8.32 -17.71 4.15
CA ASP A 249 -7.43 -16.78 4.85
C ASP A 249 -7.62 -15.30 4.48
N LEU A 250 -8.65 -14.96 3.71
CA LEU A 250 -8.93 -13.57 3.35
C LEU A 250 -9.44 -12.77 4.54
N SER A 251 -8.94 -11.55 4.65
CA SER A 251 -9.53 -10.52 5.51
C SER A 251 -10.88 -10.04 4.96
N PHE A 252 -11.67 -9.42 5.85
CA PHE A 252 -12.91 -8.72 5.50
C PHE A 252 -12.81 -7.88 4.21
N ARG A 253 -11.78 -7.02 4.12
CA ARG A 253 -11.57 -6.15 2.96
C ARG A 253 -11.28 -6.94 1.69
N GLN A 254 -10.54 -8.04 1.78
CA GLN A 254 -10.23 -8.87 0.61
C GLN A 254 -11.47 -9.63 0.13
N TRP A 255 -12.30 -10.15 1.04
CA TRP A 255 -13.60 -10.72 0.66
C TRP A 255 -14.50 -9.71 -0.06
N SER A 256 -14.61 -8.49 0.45
CA SER A 256 -15.37 -7.42 -0.23
C SER A 256 -14.83 -7.13 -1.62
N GLN A 257 -13.50 -7.09 -1.82
CA GLN A 257 -12.90 -6.87 -3.14
C GLN A 257 -13.16 -8.03 -4.11
N VAL A 258 -13.10 -9.28 -3.65
CA VAL A 258 -13.50 -10.45 -4.46
C VAL A 258 -14.97 -10.34 -4.88
N GLY A 259 -15.86 -9.97 -3.96
CA GLY A 259 -17.29 -9.78 -4.26
C GLY A 259 -17.53 -8.68 -5.29
N ILE A 260 -16.85 -7.53 -5.17
CA ILE A 260 -16.90 -6.46 -6.17
C ILE A 260 -16.41 -6.95 -7.53
N GLY A 261 -15.31 -7.69 -7.56
CA GLY A 261 -14.74 -8.27 -8.78
C GLY A 261 -15.73 -9.18 -9.51
N LEU A 262 -16.29 -10.16 -8.80
CA LEU A 262 -17.29 -11.10 -9.33
C LEU A 262 -18.58 -10.39 -9.74
N TYR A 263 -19.03 -9.39 -8.98
CA TYR A 263 -20.19 -8.58 -9.35
C TYR A 263 -19.97 -7.85 -10.69
N ARG A 264 -18.77 -7.28 -10.90
CA ARG A 264 -18.41 -6.64 -12.17
C ARG A 264 -18.28 -7.63 -13.31
N ALA A 265 -17.84 -8.86 -13.04
CA ALA A 265 -17.84 -9.98 -13.98
C ALA A 265 -19.25 -10.55 -14.24
N GLN A 266 -20.28 -10.06 -13.53
CA GLN A 266 -21.67 -10.51 -13.60
C GLN A 266 -21.91 -11.94 -13.07
N ASP A 267 -20.93 -12.55 -12.38
CA ASP A 267 -21.17 -13.75 -11.58
C ASP A 267 -21.74 -13.35 -10.21
N PHE A 268 -23.02 -12.99 -10.22
CA PHE A 268 -23.73 -12.54 -9.02
C PHE A 268 -23.87 -13.65 -7.97
N ALA A 269 -23.88 -14.92 -8.39
CA ALA A 269 -23.99 -16.05 -7.46
C ALA A 269 -22.73 -16.19 -6.60
N GLN A 270 -21.55 -16.14 -7.23
CA GLN A 270 -20.28 -16.18 -6.51
C GLN A 270 -19.99 -14.87 -5.77
N ALA A 271 -20.36 -13.73 -6.35
CA ALA A 271 -20.26 -12.43 -5.67
C ALA A 271 -21.04 -12.43 -4.34
N ALA A 272 -22.24 -13.03 -4.32
CA ALA A 272 -23.02 -13.16 -3.10
C ALA A 272 -22.27 -13.94 -2.01
N LEU A 273 -21.62 -15.05 -2.37
CA LEU A 273 -20.80 -15.83 -1.41
C LEU A 273 -19.67 -14.98 -0.82
N ALA A 274 -18.98 -14.18 -1.63
CA ALA A 274 -17.89 -13.33 -1.16
C ALA A 274 -18.41 -12.23 -0.20
N PHE A 275 -19.53 -11.59 -0.55
CA PHE A 275 -20.15 -10.58 0.33
C PHE A 275 -20.78 -11.19 1.58
N GLU A 276 -21.31 -12.41 1.53
CA GLU A 276 -21.75 -13.18 2.69
C GLU A 276 -20.58 -13.37 3.67
N ARG A 277 -19.40 -13.81 3.18
CA ARG A 277 -18.19 -13.93 4.01
C ARG A 277 -17.71 -12.61 4.59
N ALA A 278 -17.72 -11.54 3.80
CA ALA A 278 -17.39 -10.21 4.30
C ALA A 278 -18.38 -9.78 5.40
N HIS A 279 -19.68 -9.97 5.19
CA HIS A 279 -20.72 -9.62 6.15
C HIS A 279 -20.64 -10.46 7.44
N GLU A 280 -20.30 -11.76 7.34
CA GLU A 280 -20.03 -12.61 8.52
C GLU A 280 -18.90 -12.04 9.40
N MET A 281 -17.87 -11.43 8.80
CA MET A 281 -16.74 -10.85 9.52
C MET A 281 -17.03 -9.46 10.11
N ASN A 282 -17.80 -8.63 9.40
CA ASN A 282 -18.26 -7.35 9.91
C ASN A 282 -19.74 -7.11 9.52
N PRO A 283 -20.68 -7.53 10.38
CA PRO A 283 -22.10 -7.42 10.09
C PRO A 283 -22.62 -5.97 10.16
N LEU A 284 -21.83 -5.03 10.68
CA LEU A 284 -22.22 -3.64 10.89
C LEU A 284 -21.74 -2.71 9.78
N ASN A 285 -20.94 -3.22 8.84
CA ASN A 285 -20.47 -2.44 7.71
C ASN A 285 -21.60 -2.23 6.69
N LYS A 286 -22.16 -1.03 6.69
CA LYS A 286 -23.24 -0.60 5.79
C LYS A 286 -22.96 -0.92 4.32
N GLU A 287 -21.77 -0.56 3.82
CA GLU A 287 -21.39 -0.77 2.42
C GLU A 287 -21.44 -2.25 2.03
N THR A 288 -20.99 -3.15 2.91
CA THR A 288 -21.05 -4.60 2.68
C THR A 288 -22.48 -5.10 2.68
N MET A 289 -23.35 -4.59 3.58
CA MET A 289 -24.78 -4.93 3.57
C MET A 289 -25.46 -4.48 2.28
N GLU A 290 -25.19 -3.26 1.82
CA GLU A 290 -25.73 -2.71 0.57
C GLU A 290 -25.22 -3.51 -0.64
N ASN A 291 -23.93 -3.83 -0.69
CA ASN A 291 -23.36 -4.64 -1.76
C ASN A 291 -23.95 -6.06 -1.76
N LEU A 292 -24.10 -6.69 -0.59
CA LEU A 292 -24.75 -7.99 -0.46
C LEU A 292 -26.21 -7.96 -0.93
N ALA A 293 -26.97 -6.95 -0.49
CA ALA A 293 -28.37 -6.78 -0.88
C ALA A 293 -28.53 -6.57 -2.40
N ASN A 294 -27.74 -5.67 -2.99
CA ASN A 294 -27.73 -5.47 -4.44
C ASN A 294 -27.32 -6.74 -5.19
N THR A 295 -26.34 -7.48 -4.67
CA THR A 295 -25.88 -8.72 -5.29
C THR A 295 -26.94 -9.82 -5.23
N TYR A 296 -27.63 -9.99 -4.10
CA TYR A 296 -28.77 -10.91 -4.02
C TYR A 296 -29.87 -10.56 -5.01
N TYR A 297 -30.15 -9.27 -5.20
CA TYR A 297 -31.14 -8.83 -6.19
C TYR A 297 -30.74 -9.27 -7.61
N GLN A 298 -29.48 -9.05 -8.00
CA GLN A 298 -28.98 -9.44 -9.33
C GLN A 298 -28.87 -10.96 -9.49
N ALA A 299 -28.59 -11.68 -8.40
CA ALA A 299 -28.56 -13.15 -8.36
C ALA A 299 -29.97 -13.78 -8.29
N GLU A 300 -31.04 -12.98 -8.28
CA GLU A 300 -32.44 -13.41 -8.12
C GLU A 300 -32.70 -14.18 -6.80
N ARG A 301 -31.85 -13.96 -5.78
CA ARG A 301 -31.92 -14.56 -4.45
C ARG A 301 -32.77 -13.70 -3.51
N TYR A 302 -34.04 -13.50 -3.87
CA TYR A 302 -34.92 -12.54 -3.21
C TYR A 302 -35.32 -12.95 -1.78
N GLU A 303 -35.36 -14.25 -1.48
CA GLU A 303 -35.64 -14.75 -0.14
C GLU A 303 -34.52 -14.37 0.84
N GLU A 304 -33.26 -14.45 0.40
CA GLU A 304 -32.09 -14.02 1.18
C GLU A 304 -31.92 -12.50 1.23
N LEU A 305 -32.39 -11.78 0.20
CA LEU A 305 -32.39 -10.32 0.17
C LEU A 305 -33.27 -9.69 1.25
N ILE A 306 -34.48 -10.23 1.48
CA ILE A 306 -35.45 -9.66 2.42
C ILE A 306 -34.86 -9.37 3.82
N PRO A 307 -34.21 -10.32 4.52
CA PRO A 307 -33.66 -10.03 5.85
C PRO A 307 -32.58 -8.94 5.83
N VAL A 308 -31.69 -8.94 4.83
CA VAL A 308 -30.61 -7.92 4.73
C VAL A 308 -31.18 -6.54 4.42
N ALA A 309 -32.11 -6.45 3.47
CA ALA A 309 -32.79 -5.20 3.13
C ALA A 309 -33.69 -4.69 4.28
N GLY A 310 -34.30 -5.60 5.04
CA GLY A 310 -35.03 -5.29 6.27
C GLY A 310 -34.12 -4.64 7.32
N GLU A 311 -32.95 -5.22 7.57
CA GLU A 311 -31.97 -4.64 8.49
C GLU A 311 -31.48 -3.26 8.04
N LEU A 312 -31.23 -3.08 6.73
CA LEU A 312 -30.89 -1.77 6.16
C LEU A 312 -32.01 -0.73 6.41
N VAL A 313 -33.27 -1.12 6.28
CA VAL A 313 -34.42 -0.24 6.58
C VAL A 313 -34.52 0.09 8.06
N GLU A 314 -34.21 -0.86 8.95
CA GLU A 314 -34.25 -0.64 10.40
C GLU A 314 -33.13 0.27 10.88
N ARG A 315 -31.89 0.07 10.39
CA ARG A 315 -30.70 0.86 10.78
C ARG A 315 -30.62 2.19 10.08
N TYR A 316 -31.06 2.26 8.83
CA TYR A 316 -31.00 3.46 7.99
C TYR A 316 -32.40 3.87 7.49
N PRO A 317 -33.33 4.17 8.41
CA PRO A 317 -34.74 4.37 8.09
C PRO A 317 -35.06 5.64 7.29
N PHE A 318 -34.09 6.54 7.15
CA PHE A 318 -34.23 7.77 6.37
C PHE A 318 -33.70 7.62 4.94
N GLU A 319 -33.29 6.43 4.50
CA GLU A 319 -32.72 6.23 3.17
C GLU A 319 -33.70 5.48 2.27
N SER A 320 -34.33 6.17 1.32
CA SER A 320 -35.37 5.59 0.46
C SER A 320 -34.85 4.40 -0.37
N VAL A 321 -33.54 4.35 -0.65
CA VAL A 321 -32.90 3.26 -1.41
C VAL A 321 -33.10 1.90 -0.73
N ASN A 322 -33.07 1.84 0.60
CA ASN A 322 -33.22 0.59 1.35
C ASN A 322 -34.66 0.06 1.27
N TYR A 323 -35.64 0.94 1.34
CA TYR A 323 -37.04 0.57 1.11
C TYR A 323 -37.29 0.10 -0.31
N ASN A 324 -36.63 0.70 -1.31
CA ASN A 324 -36.76 0.28 -2.70
C ASN A 324 -36.22 -1.14 -2.90
N LEU A 325 -35.08 -1.47 -2.30
CA LEU A 325 -34.52 -2.83 -2.34
C LEU A 325 -35.49 -3.84 -1.74
N LEU A 326 -36.00 -3.58 -0.53
CA LEU A 326 -36.94 -4.47 0.15
C LEU A 326 -38.27 -4.61 -0.60
N ALA A 327 -38.83 -3.50 -1.09
CA ALA A 327 -40.08 -3.53 -1.85
C ALA A 327 -39.93 -4.27 -3.17
N ASN A 328 -38.80 -4.11 -3.88
CA ASN A 328 -38.54 -4.83 -5.11
C ASN A 328 -38.39 -6.34 -4.83
N ALA A 329 -37.71 -6.73 -3.76
CA ALA A 329 -37.61 -8.15 -3.37
C ALA A 329 -39.01 -8.79 -3.17
N HIS A 330 -39.89 -8.11 -2.44
CA HIS A 330 -41.28 -8.58 -2.27
C HIS A 330 -42.06 -8.64 -3.58
N ARG A 331 -41.85 -7.68 -4.49
CA ARG A 331 -42.51 -7.69 -5.81
C ARG A 331 -42.08 -8.86 -6.68
N GLU A 332 -40.79 -9.19 -6.70
CA GLU A 332 -40.28 -10.33 -7.46
C GLU A 332 -40.76 -11.67 -6.86
N LEU A 333 -41.06 -11.72 -5.56
CA LEU A 333 -41.72 -12.85 -4.89
C LEU A 333 -43.26 -12.80 -4.97
N GLU A 334 -43.82 -11.90 -5.79
CA GLU A 334 -45.27 -11.71 -5.97
C GLU A 334 -46.05 -11.33 -4.69
N ASP A 335 -45.36 -10.85 -3.64
CA ASP A 335 -45.97 -10.35 -2.40
C ASP A 335 -46.28 -8.85 -2.51
N ALA A 336 -47.33 -8.54 -3.28
CA ALA A 336 -47.76 -7.17 -3.55
C ALA A 336 -48.17 -6.40 -2.28
N ASP A 337 -48.73 -7.10 -1.29
CA ASP A 337 -49.20 -6.49 -0.04
C ASP A 337 -48.00 -6.02 0.81
N ALA A 338 -46.96 -6.87 0.96
CA ALA A 338 -45.75 -6.49 1.67
C ALA A 338 -44.99 -5.38 0.94
N ALA A 339 -44.87 -5.47 -0.39
CA ALA A 339 -44.22 -4.43 -1.19
C ALA A 339 -44.90 -3.07 -1.03
N LEU A 340 -46.24 -3.03 -1.08
CA LEU A 340 -47.01 -1.79 -0.89
C LEU A 340 -46.80 -1.21 0.51
N ALA A 341 -46.84 -2.03 1.55
CA ALA A 341 -46.61 -1.58 2.93
C ALA A 341 -45.21 -0.96 3.12
N VAL A 342 -44.18 -1.51 2.48
CA VAL A 342 -42.82 -0.95 2.51
C VAL A 342 -42.75 0.39 1.77
N LEU A 343 -43.40 0.50 0.61
CA LEU A 343 -43.44 1.74 -0.17
C LEU A 343 -44.22 2.85 0.53
N GLU A 344 -45.32 2.53 1.23
CA GLU A 344 -46.07 3.50 2.04
C GLU A 344 -45.20 4.09 3.16
N ARG A 345 -44.35 3.27 3.80
CA ARG A 345 -43.38 3.76 4.80
C ARG A 345 -42.35 4.71 4.18
N ARG A 346 -41.80 4.36 3.01
CA ARG A 346 -40.85 5.20 2.25
C ARG A 346 -41.47 6.54 1.86
N ASP A 347 -42.72 6.52 1.41
CA ASP A 347 -43.43 7.70 0.94
C ASP A 347 -43.89 8.61 2.09
N GLY A 348 -43.99 8.06 3.31
CA GLY A 348 -44.20 8.82 4.54
C GLY A 348 -42.98 9.63 5.01
N LEU A 349 -41.78 9.43 4.43
CA LEU A 349 -40.59 10.20 4.78
C LEU A 349 -40.73 11.67 4.32
N THR A 350 -40.57 12.61 5.26
CA THR A 350 -40.60 14.05 4.98
C THR A 350 -39.26 14.60 4.47
N TYR A 351 -38.17 13.90 4.77
CA TYR A 351 -36.82 14.10 4.25
C TYR A 351 -36.14 12.73 4.12
N GLU A 352 -35.06 12.68 3.34
CA GLU A 352 -34.26 11.46 3.21
C GLU A 352 -32.77 11.76 3.22
N PHE A 353 -31.97 10.79 3.68
CA PHE A 353 -30.53 10.80 3.52
C PHE A 353 -30.11 10.10 2.24
N LEU A 354 -29.10 10.66 1.60
CA LEU A 354 -28.50 10.15 0.38
C LEU A 354 -27.01 9.94 0.64
N ARG A 355 -26.51 8.78 0.22
CA ARG A 355 -25.06 8.44 0.24
C ARG A 355 -24.44 8.65 1.62
N SER A 356 -25.14 8.25 2.68
CA SER A 356 -24.57 8.35 4.01
C SER A 356 -23.50 7.27 4.20
N GLN A 357 -22.36 7.65 4.77
CA GLN A 357 -21.24 6.74 4.98
C GLN A 357 -20.46 7.08 6.24
N LEU A 358 -19.85 6.05 6.82
CA LEU A 358 -18.88 6.18 7.91
C LEU A 358 -17.47 6.21 7.30
N ALA A 359 -16.66 7.18 7.72
CA ALA A 359 -15.26 7.28 7.33
C ALA A 359 -14.36 7.43 8.56
N ALA A 360 -13.18 6.81 8.52
CA ALA A 360 -12.09 7.09 9.45
C ALA A 360 -11.23 8.22 8.88
N VAL A 361 -11.11 9.33 9.61
CA VAL A 361 -10.37 10.53 9.19
C VAL A 361 -8.92 10.45 9.65
N SER A 362 -8.71 10.09 10.92
CA SER A 362 -7.41 9.82 11.51
C SER A 362 -7.58 8.87 12.71
N GLU A 363 -6.48 8.52 13.38
CA GLU A 363 -6.56 7.65 14.56
C GLU A 363 -7.53 8.23 15.62
N GLY A 364 -8.58 7.48 15.93
CA GLY A 364 -9.65 7.86 16.86
C GLY A 364 -10.59 8.98 16.36
N VAL A 365 -10.45 9.45 15.11
CA VAL A 365 -11.34 10.44 14.51
C VAL A 365 -12.10 9.81 13.36
N TYR A 366 -13.42 9.95 13.43
CA TYR A 366 -14.32 9.38 12.45
C TYR A 366 -15.36 10.43 12.05
N SER A 367 -16.04 10.18 10.94
CA SER A 367 -17.13 11.01 10.48
C SER A 367 -18.26 10.20 9.88
N VAL A 368 -19.49 10.66 10.09
CA VAL A 368 -20.64 10.28 9.26
C VAL A 368 -20.97 11.47 8.37
N GLU A 369 -20.98 11.26 7.07
CA GLU A 369 -21.26 12.28 6.08
C GLU A 369 -22.27 11.78 5.06
N GLY A 370 -22.95 12.73 4.40
CA GLY A 370 -23.94 12.43 3.38
C GLY A 370 -24.67 13.69 2.94
N GLN A 371 -25.81 13.50 2.28
CA GLN A 371 -26.72 14.59 1.94
C GLN A 371 -28.08 14.35 2.55
N VAL A 372 -28.78 15.42 2.91
CA VAL A 372 -30.20 15.41 3.25
C VAL A 372 -30.98 16.06 2.14
N MET A 373 -32.01 15.39 1.64
CA MET A 373 -32.96 15.94 0.68
C MET A 373 -34.30 16.19 1.37
N ASN A 374 -34.82 17.41 1.26
CA ASN A 374 -36.15 17.72 1.77
C ASN A 374 -37.20 17.21 0.77
N LYS A 375 -38.08 16.30 1.18
CA LYS A 375 -39.12 15.73 0.32
C LYS A 375 -40.41 16.55 0.37
N SER A 376 -40.82 16.99 1.56
CA SER A 376 -42.13 17.64 1.75
C SER A 376 -42.24 18.51 3.01
N ALA A 377 -41.16 18.71 3.77
CA ALA A 377 -41.16 19.53 4.96
C ALA A 377 -41.04 21.03 4.63
N ALA A 378 -41.40 21.89 5.60
CA ALA A 378 -41.21 23.33 5.47
C ALA A 378 -39.71 23.67 5.34
N PRO A 379 -39.30 24.52 4.35
CA PRO A 379 -37.91 24.94 4.23
C PRO A 379 -37.40 25.63 5.50
N GLY A 380 -36.18 25.31 5.91
CA GLY A 380 -35.59 25.85 7.13
C GLY A 380 -36.00 25.12 8.41
N MET A 381 -36.83 24.07 8.33
CA MET A 381 -37.14 23.22 9.49
C MET A 381 -35.86 22.56 10.01
N GLU A 382 -35.64 22.63 11.32
CA GLU A 382 -34.55 21.93 11.97
C GLU A 382 -34.98 20.51 12.33
N VAL A 383 -34.19 19.53 11.91
CA VAL A 383 -34.35 18.12 12.29
C VAL A 383 -33.16 17.70 13.14
N ASN A 384 -33.44 16.91 14.16
CA ASN A 384 -32.45 16.33 15.05
C ASN A 384 -32.52 14.81 14.96
N VAL A 385 -31.48 14.20 14.41
CA VAL A 385 -31.40 12.76 14.21
C VAL A 385 -30.30 12.19 15.10
N PRO A 386 -30.63 11.36 16.09
CA PRO A 386 -29.59 10.69 16.87
C PRO A 386 -28.87 9.66 15.99
N VAL A 387 -27.55 9.74 15.96
CA VAL A 387 -26.66 8.82 15.26
C VAL A 387 -25.94 7.97 16.30
N ASP A 388 -26.23 6.68 16.31
CA ASP A 388 -25.52 5.72 17.17
C ASP A 388 -24.30 5.20 16.40
N LEU A 389 -23.15 5.24 17.06
CA LEU A 389 -21.90 4.62 16.61
C LEU A 389 -21.76 3.28 17.29
N LEU A 390 -21.35 2.27 16.53
CA LEU A 390 -21.38 0.88 16.96
C LEU A 390 -19.96 0.31 17.04
N GLY A 391 -19.65 -0.32 18.17
CA GLY A 391 -18.41 -1.11 18.35
C GLY A 391 -18.47 -2.43 17.58
N GLU A 392 -17.41 -3.23 17.64
CA GLU A 392 -17.28 -4.50 16.90
C GLU A 392 -18.38 -5.53 17.22
N ASP A 393 -18.87 -5.58 18.46
CA ASP A 393 -19.94 -6.49 18.89
C ASP A 393 -21.36 -5.90 18.70
N GLY A 394 -21.46 -4.70 18.11
CA GLY A 394 -22.71 -4.01 17.86
C GLY A 394 -23.27 -3.20 19.03
N HIS A 395 -22.57 -3.09 20.17
CA HIS A 395 -23.00 -2.16 21.22
C HIS A 395 -22.80 -0.70 20.80
N VAL A 396 -23.65 0.18 21.34
CA VAL A 396 -23.53 1.63 21.09
C VAL A 396 -22.37 2.18 21.90
N VAL A 397 -21.32 2.61 21.21
CA VAL A 397 -20.13 3.23 21.82
C VAL A 397 -20.35 4.73 22.08
N MET A 398 -21.17 5.38 21.26
CA MET A 398 -21.51 6.79 21.36
C MET A 398 -22.80 7.08 20.60
N THR A 399 -23.60 8.04 21.09
CA THR A 399 -24.73 8.63 20.36
C THR A 399 -24.49 10.11 20.21
N GLU A 400 -24.54 10.62 18.98
CA GLU A 400 -24.36 12.04 18.67
C GLU A 400 -25.60 12.60 17.96
N GLN A 401 -25.89 13.89 18.18
CA GLN A 401 -27.08 14.53 17.61
C GLN A 401 -26.73 15.20 16.26
N LEU A 402 -27.25 14.64 15.17
CA LEU A 402 -27.15 15.24 13.84
C LEU A 402 -28.23 16.32 13.68
N MET A 403 -27.83 17.58 13.88
CA MET A 403 -28.67 18.75 13.68
C MET A 403 -28.59 19.22 12.23
N ILE A 404 -29.71 19.23 11.52
CA ILE A 404 -29.77 19.61 10.11
C ILE A 404 -30.89 20.63 9.89
N THR A 405 -30.59 21.70 9.17
CA THR A 405 -31.60 22.61 8.61
C THR A 405 -31.99 22.11 7.23
N LEU A 406 -33.27 21.75 7.05
CA LEU A 406 -33.76 21.23 5.78
C LEU A 406 -33.72 22.32 4.68
N PRO A 407 -33.21 21.99 3.48
CA PRO A 407 -33.21 22.92 2.34
C PRO A 407 -34.65 23.12 1.79
N ALA A 408 -34.78 23.83 0.66
CA ALA A 408 -36.07 23.93 -0.01
C ALA A 408 -36.58 22.53 -0.44
N GLU A 409 -37.89 22.39 -0.59
CA GLU A 409 -38.50 21.14 -1.06
C GLU A 409 -37.90 20.72 -2.41
N GLY A 410 -37.46 19.46 -2.51
CA GLY A 410 -36.77 18.91 -3.68
C GLY A 410 -35.28 19.26 -3.79
N GLU A 411 -34.74 20.09 -2.90
CA GLU A 411 -33.31 20.38 -2.82
C GLU A 411 -32.59 19.48 -1.82
N ALA A 412 -31.27 19.35 -2.00
CA ALA A 412 -30.40 18.59 -1.11
C ALA A 412 -29.26 19.47 -0.57
N SER A 413 -28.84 19.22 0.67
CA SER A 413 -27.68 19.85 1.30
C SER A 413 -26.78 18.80 1.95
N SER A 414 -25.48 19.04 1.95
CA SER A 414 -24.51 18.12 2.58
C SER A 414 -24.47 18.31 4.10
N PHE A 415 -24.24 17.22 4.83
CA PHE A 415 -23.92 17.24 6.26
C PHE A 415 -22.62 16.46 6.51
N LEU A 416 -21.94 16.84 7.59
CA LEU A 416 -20.74 16.17 8.09
C LEU A 416 -20.79 16.21 9.62
N LEU A 417 -20.80 15.03 10.23
CA LEU A 417 -20.74 14.87 11.68
C LEU A 417 -19.42 14.19 12.02
N GLN A 418 -18.53 14.92 12.70
CA GLN A 418 -17.22 14.41 13.13
C GLN A 418 -17.22 14.12 14.62
N PHE A 419 -16.53 13.05 15.00
CA PHE A 419 -16.45 12.60 16.39
C PHE A 419 -15.04 12.09 16.71
N GLN A 420 -14.64 12.30 17.96
CA GLN A 420 -13.43 11.74 18.54
C GLN A 420 -13.84 10.63 19.50
N ILE A 421 -13.34 9.43 19.26
CA ILE A 421 -13.64 8.26 20.07
C ILE A 421 -12.39 7.37 20.17
N GLU A 422 -12.09 6.90 21.37
CA GLU A 422 -10.92 6.03 21.61
C GLU A 422 -11.19 4.59 21.15
N GLU A 423 -12.45 4.16 21.21
CA GLU A 423 -12.86 2.82 20.81
C GLU A 423 -13.04 2.71 19.29
N PRO A 424 -12.60 1.60 18.66
CA PRO A 424 -12.85 1.35 17.24
C PRO A 424 -14.35 1.32 16.89
N VAL A 425 -14.71 2.01 15.81
CA VAL A 425 -16.09 2.04 15.30
C VAL A 425 -16.19 1.09 14.10
N SER A 426 -17.15 0.16 14.16
CA SER A 426 -17.40 -0.83 13.10
C SER A 426 -18.60 -0.50 12.22
N GLY A 427 -19.48 0.39 12.69
CA GLY A 427 -20.65 0.85 11.95
C GLY A 427 -21.37 2.01 12.63
N PHE A 428 -22.46 2.45 12.01
CA PHE A 428 -23.36 3.46 12.56
C PHE A 428 -24.81 3.14 12.18
N GLN A 429 -25.76 3.74 12.87
CA GLN A 429 -27.19 3.66 12.55
C GLN A 429 -27.91 4.95 12.97
N TYR A 430 -29.08 5.21 12.39
CA TYR A 430 -29.96 6.30 12.82
C TYR A 430 -31.00 5.78 13.80
N ASN A 431 -31.02 6.34 15.00
CA ASN A 431 -31.99 5.95 16.02
C ASN A 431 -33.33 6.66 15.79
N GLN A 432 -34.42 5.91 15.84
CA GLN A 432 -35.80 6.39 15.68
C GLN A 432 -36.31 7.28 16.83
N GLY A 433 -35.47 7.62 17.82
CA GLY A 433 -35.81 8.45 18.98
C GLY A 433 -36.03 9.95 18.69
N GLY A 434 -35.83 10.42 17.46
CA GLY A 434 -36.00 11.82 17.08
C GLY A 434 -37.48 12.24 16.98
N SER A 435 -38.07 12.66 18.09
CA SER A 435 -39.32 13.43 18.04
C SER A 435 -39.07 14.72 17.25
N LEU A 436 -39.91 15.01 16.24
CA LEU A 436 -40.03 16.36 15.70
C LEU A 436 -40.34 17.28 16.88
N SER A 437 -39.37 18.09 17.31
CA SER A 437 -39.63 19.12 18.30
C SER A 437 -40.38 20.23 17.59
N ASP A 438 -41.69 20.32 17.82
CA ASP A 438 -42.48 21.50 17.47
C ASP A 438 -41.90 22.69 18.27
N SER A 439 -41.23 23.61 17.56
CA SER A 439 -40.82 24.92 18.08
C SER A 439 -41.94 25.95 17.94
#